data_AF-A0A1J4XL45-F1
#
_entry.id   AF-A0A1J4XL45-F1
#
_cell.length_a   1.000
_cell.length_b   1.000
_cell.length_c   1.000
_cell.angle_alpha   90.00
_cell.angle_beta   90.00
_cell.angle_gamma   90.00
#
_symmetry.space_group_name_H-M   'P 1'
#
loop_
_entity.id
_entity.type
_entity.pdbx_description
1 polymer ?
#
loop_
_entity_poly.entity_id
_entity_poly.type
_entity_poly.pdbx_seq_one_letter_code
_entity_poly.pdbx_strand_id
1 'polypeptide(L)'
;MEKEEIPKEIRELAETLHPYERKILPFLKDNKSLKELVKASKMQEIEVMRALQWLENKNILSIKKELKEVISLGSNGKLYLQNDLPEKRFLKAINGIISVDKIKEKAGLEKDEINVCLGLLRRKAAIEIIPGMKIKITDNGKKLLQKPGFEELFLKQLPLESKNLTQEQKYAFNELKKRKGIIKTDIVTERNIELAGLYNDLIKAKISFKNIIDELSPAIIKDSSWRNKSFRRYDIKINVPSISGGRRHFVNEAVEYIKKVWLEMGFKEMQGPLLQTSFWNFDALFTAQDHPAREMQDTFFIKNPEKGKLPEKRFVDGVKNAHENGFKTGSLGWRYKWNPETAMKNVLRTHTTVLSARTIASLKKDDLPAKYFTVGKCFRNETVDWCHLFELCQVEGIVVDPDVNFKNLVGYLTEFYKKLGYDKVRIRPGYFPYTEMSAEVDVFHPVRKEWVELGGSGIFRPEVVKPLLGIEVPVLAWGLGMERAISMYYNINDIRDLYRNDLKQLREMKAWLK
;
A
#
# COMPACT_ATOMS: atom_id res chain seq x y z
N MET A 1 -10.09 -35.88 -56.81
CA MET A 1 -10.34 -34.83 -55.80
C MET A 1 -9.62 -35.24 -54.54
N GLU A 2 -8.37 -34.81 -54.41
CA GLU A 2 -7.56 -35.03 -53.21
C GLU A 2 -8.24 -34.37 -52.01
N LYS A 3 -8.44 -35.12 -50.93
CA LYS A 3 -8.83 -34.54 -49.65
C LYS A 3 -7.65 -33.70 -49.19
N GLU A 4 -7.76 -32.38 -49.23
CA GLU A 4 -6.79 -31.47 -48.59
C GLU A 4 -6.57 -31.97 -47.16
N GLU A 5 -5.37 -32.47 -46.89
CA GLU A 5 -4.97 -32.96 -45.57
C GLU A 5 -4.95 -31.76 -44.62
N ILE A 6 -5.85 -31.78 -43.63
CA ILE A 6 -5.93 -30.71 -42.62
C ILE A 6 -4.55 -30.62 -41.94
N PRO A 7 -3.89 -29.45 -41.96
CA PRO A 7 -2.60 -29.29 -41.30
C PRO A 7 -2.69 -29.71 -39.84
N LYS A 8 -1.73 -30.53 -39.40
CA LYS A 8 -1.71 -31.10 -38.04
C LYS A 8 -1.94 -30.03 -36.97
N GLU A 9 -1.30 -28.87 -37.12
CA GLU A 9 -1.41 -27.74 -36.20
C GLU A 9 -2.84 -27.21 -36.03
N ILE A 10 -3.63 -27.13 -37.11
CA ILE A 10 -5.03 -26.68 -37.06
C ILE A 10 -5.90 -27.71 -36.34
N ARG A 11 -5.62 -29.01 -36.56
CA ARG A 11 -6.31 -30.09 -35.86
C ARG A 11 -6.01 -30.07 -34.37
N GLU A 12 -4.75 -29.93 -33.99
CA GLU A 12 -4.35 -29.81 -32.58
C GLU A 12 -4.98 -28.58 -31.92
N LEU A 13 -4.98 -27.43 -32.61
CA LEU A 13 -5.62 -26.21 -32.14
C LEU A 13 -7.12 -26.40 -31.91
N ALA A 14 -7.82 -27.01 -32.86
CA ALA A 14 -9.26 -27.27 -32.73
C ALA A 14 -9.59 -28.19 -31.55
N GLU A 15 -8.74 -29.20 -31.31
CA GLU A 15 -8.87 -30.12 -30.18
C GLU A 15 -8.66 -29.44 -28.81
N THR A 16 -8.02 -28.26 -28.75
CA THR A 16 -7.90 -27.46 -27.51
C THR A 16 -9.10 -26.54 -27.23
N LEU A 17 -10.00 -26.33 -28.20
CA LEU A 17 -11.13 -25.40 -28.07
C LEU A 17 -12.07 -25.83 -26.95
N HIS A 18 -12.38 -24.90 -26.05
CA HIS A 18 -13.36 -25.03 -24.98
C HIS A 18 -14.80 -25.11 -25.55
N PRO A 19 -15.77 -25.74 -24.86
CA PRO A 19 -17.17 -25.79 -25.29
C PRO A 19 -17.78 -24.44 -25.70
N TYR A 20 -17.50 -23.38 -24.94
CA TYR A 20 -17.93 -22.02 -25.25
C TYR A 20 -17.31 -21.47 -26.55
N GLU A 21 -16.02 -21.76 -26.80
CA GLU A 21 -15.34 -21.39 -28.05
C GLU A 21 -15.96 -22.13 -29.25
N ARG A 22 -16.21 -23.44 -29.10
CA ARG A 22 -16.85 -24.26 -30.14
C ARG A 22 -18.26 -23.76 -30.48
N LYS A 23 -19.02 -23.32 -29.46
CA LYS A 23 -20.38 -22.81 -29.62
C LYS A 23 -20.42 -21.45 -30.29
N ILE A 24 -19.43 -20.58 -30.04
CA ILE A 24 -19.42 -19.22 -30.60
C ILE A 24 -18.79 -19.15 -32.01
N LEU A 25 -17.86 -20.05 -32.33
CA LEU A 25 -17.09 -20.06 -33.59
C LEU A 25 -17.94 -19.83 -34.86
N PRO A 26 -19.12 -20.50 -35.03
CA PRO A 26 -19.94 -20.34 -36.22
C PRO A 26 -20.56 -18.95 -36.38
N PHE A 27 -20.79 -18.23 -35.28
CA PHE A 27 -21.48 -16.94 -35.26
C PHE A 27 -20.53 -15.74 -35.46
N LEU A 28 -19.22 -15.97 -35.36
CA LEU A 28 -18.19 -14.92 -35.46
C LEU A 28 -18.08 -14.29 -36.86
N LYS A 29 -18.52 -15.00 -37.91
CA LYS A 29 -18.47 -14.49 -39.29
C LYS A 29 -19.46 -13.35 -39.52
N ASP A 30 -20.65 -13.46 -38.94
CA ASP A 30 -21.78 -12.57 -39.24
C ASP A 30 -22.01 -11.50 -38.15
N ASN A 31 -21.30 -11.58 -37.02
CA ASN A 31 -21.50 -10.72 -35.86
C ASN A 31 -20.16 -10.17 -35.37
N LYS A 32 -20.02 -8.85 -35.27
CA LYS A 32 -18.75 -8.18 -34.91
C LYS A 32 -18.77 -7.54 -33.54
N SER A 33 -19.95 -7.37 -32.94
CA SER A 33 -20.10 -6.81 -31.60
C SER A 33 -20.48 -7.87 -30.56
N LEU A 34 -20.12 -7.60 -29.30
CA LEU A 34 -20.47 -8.45 -28.16
C LEU A 34 -21.99 -8.68 -28.05
N LYS A 35 -22.80 -7.63 -28.23
CA LYS A 35 -24.26 -7.69 -28.08
C LYS A 35 -24.91 -8.58 -29.15
N GLU A 36 -24.43 -8.48 -30.39
CA GLU A 36 -24.89 -9.32 -31.49
C GLU A 36 -24.57 -10.79 -31.23
N LEU A 37 -23.35 -11.10 -30.78
CA LEU A 37 -22.93 -12.46 -30.46
C LEU A 37 -23.72 -13.08 -29.32
N VAL A 38 -24.02 -12.32 -28.26
CA VAL A 38 -24.89 -12.78 -27.16
C VAL A 38 -26.27 -13.16 -27.68
N LYS A 39 -26.86 -12.31 -28.54
CA LYS A 39 -28.18 -12.54 -29.13
C LYS A 39 -28.19 -13.75 -30.08
N ALA A 40 -27.18 -13.89 -30.92
CA ALA A 40 -27.07 -14.97 -31.90
C ALA A 40 -26.78 -16.33 -31.26
N SER A 41 -25.85 -16.38 -30.30
CA SER A 41 -25.43 -17.62 -29.63
C SER A 41 -26.39 -18.11 -28.53
N LYS A 42 -27.30 -17.24 -28.06
CA LYS A 42 -28.17 -17.46 -26.88
C LYS A 42 -27.37 -17.86 -25.63
N MET A 43 -26.15 -17.37 -25.49
CA MET A 43 -25.28 -17.59 -24.33
C MET A 43 -25.35 -16.40 -23.37
N GLN A 44 -24.91 -16.60 -22.13
CA GLN A 44 -24.77 -15.46 -21.20
C GLN A 44 -23.58 -14.59 -21.63
N GLU A 45 -23.65 -13.29 -21.36
CA GLU A 45 -22.59 -12.32 -21.71
C GLU A 45 -21.22 -12.72 -21.14
N ILE A 46 -21.20 -13.26 -19.91
CA ILE A 46 -19.97 -13.74 -19.25
C ILE A 46 -19.34 -14.92 -20.01
N GLU A 47 -20.16 -15.85 -20.52
CA GLU A 47 -19.67 -17.02 -21.26
C GLU A 47 -19.09 -16.61 -22.62
N VAL A 48 -19.78 -15.70 -23.31
CA VAL A 48 -19.31 -15.12 -24.58
C VAL A 48 -17.98 -14.38 -24.38
N MET A 49 -17.89 -13.55 -23.34
CA MET A 49 -16.67 -12.82 -23.02
C MET A 49 -15.48 -13.74 -22.75
N ARG A 50 -15.69 -14.83 -21.99
CA ARG A 50 -14.65 -15.84 -21.75
C ARG A 50 -14.21 -16.52 -23.05
N ALA A 51 -15.17 -16.91 -23.89
CA ALA A 51 -14.87 -17.54 -25.18
C ALA A 51 -14.04 -16.62 -26.08
N LEU A 52 -14.42 -15.34 -26.19
CA LEU A 52 -13.68 -14.36 -27.00
C LEU A 52 -12.25 -14.15 -26.46
N GLN A 53 -12.08 -14.05 -25.14
CA GLN A 53 -10.76 -13.91 -24.51
C GLN A 53 -9.85 -15.13 -24.80
N TRP A 54 -10.40 -16.35 -24.75
CA TRP A 54 -9.64 -17.55 -25.07
C TRP A 54 -9.29 -17.67 -26.56
N LEU A 55 -10.21 -17.30 -27.44
CA LEU A 55 -9.95 -17.25 -28.88
C LEU A 55 -8.91 -16.19 -29.24
N GLU A 56 -8.90 -15.06 -28.53
CA GLU A 56 -7.87 -14.02 -28.65
C GLU A 56 -6.49 -14.55 -28.23
N ASN A 57 -6.39 -15.23 -27.08
CA ASN A 57 -5.13 -15.84 -26.63
C ASN A 57 -4.58 -16.90 -27.61
N LYS A 58 -5.48 -17.53 -28.38
CA LYS A 58 -5.14 -18.50 -29.43
C LYS A 58 -4.87 -17.86 -30.80
N ASN A 59 -4.87 -16.52 -30.88
CA ASN A 59 -4.69 -15.75 -32.11
C ASN A 59 -5.73 -16.05 -33.21
N ILE A 60 -6.92 -16.54 -32.84
CA ILE A 60 -8.01 -16.82 -33.79
C ILE A 60 -8.77 -15.53 -34.14
N LEU A 61 -8.80 -14.58 -33.20
CA LEU A 61 -9.38 -13.25 -33.35
C LEU A 61 -8.57 -12.21 -32.59
N SER A 62 -8.84 -10.93 -32.82
CA SER A 62 -8.36 -9.82 -32.01
C SER A 62 -9.53 -8.95 -31.55
N ILE A 63 -9.47 -8.47 -30.30
CA ILE A 63 -10.52 -7.64 -29.72
C ILE A 63 -10.04 -6.20 -29.64
N LYS A 64 -10.56 -5.34 -30.52
CA LYS A 64 -10.34 -3.89 -30.43
C LYS A 64 -11.28 -3.30 -29.39
N LYS A 65 -10.71 -2.65 -28.37
CA LYS A 65 -11.43 -1.98 -27.29
C LYS A 65 -11.53 -0.50 -27.62
N GLU A 66 -12.75 -0.01 -27.77
CA GLU A 66 -13.03 1.42 -27.92
C GLU A 66 -13.75 1.92 -26.67
N LEU A 67 -13.23 2.98 -26.06
CA LEU A 67 -13.85 3.61 -24.90
C LEU A 67 -14.85 4.66 -25.38
N LYS A 68 -16.14 4.42 -25.09
CA LYS A 68 -17.22 5.35 -25.35
C LYS A 68 -17.70 5.95 -24.03
N GLU A 69 -17.74 7.27 -23.99
CA GLU A 69 -18.28 7.99 -22.85
C GLU A 69 -19.78 8.18 -23.08
N VAL A 70 -20.59 7.44 -22.33
CA VAL A 70 -22.06 7.46 -22.43
C VAL A 70 -22.62 8.27 -21.28
N ILE A 71 -23.48 9.22 -21.63
CA ILE A 71 -24.18 10.08 -20.68
C ILE A 71 -25.51 9.40 -20.34
N SER A 72 -25.72 9.10 -19.06
CA SER A 72 -26.90 8.44 -18.53
C SER A 72 -27.58 9.31 -17.46
N LEU A 73 -28.82 8.96 -17.09
CA LEU A 73 -29.56 9.67 -16.05
C LEU A 73 -29.02 9.32 -14.66
N GLY A 74 -28.65 10.34 -13.88
CA GLY A 74 -28.35 10.21 -12.46
C GLY A 74 -29.60 10.03 -11.61
N SER A 75 -29.42 9.87 -10.29
CA SER A 75 -30.54 9.69 -9.34
C SER A 75 -31.53 10.86 -9.35
N ASN A 76 -31.03 12.10 -9.32
CA ASN A 76 -31.86 13.31 -9.39
C ASN A 76 -32.41 13.52 -10.81
N GLY A 77 -31.67 13.11 -11.84
CA GLY A 77 -32.13 13.18 -13.23
C GLY A 77 -33.39 12.34 -13.47
N LYS A 78 -33.44 11.12 -12.89
CA LYS A 78 -34.66 10.28 -12.94
C LYS A 78 -35.83 10.92 -12.20
N LEU A 79 -35.58 11.50 -11.02
CA LEU A 79 -36.59 12.19 -10.23
C LEU A 79 -37.16 13.40 -10.98
N TYR A 80 -36.31 14.19 -11.63
CA TYR A 80 -36.73 15.38 -12.37
C TYR A 80 -37.41 15.07 -13.70
N LEU A 81 -37.12 13.91 -14.30
CA LEU A 81 -37.87 13.43 -15.46
C LEU A 81 -39.33 13.07 -15.08
N GLN A 82 -39.55 12.58 -13.85
CA GLN A 82 -40.88 12.25 -13.33
C GLN A 82 -41.63 13.47 -12.77
N ASN A 83 -40.94 14.34 -12.02
CA ASN A 83 -41.55 15.42 -11.24
C ASN A 83 -41.36 16.83 -11.85
N ASP A 84 -40.95 16.94 -13.11
CA ASP A 84 -40.42 18.16 -13.74
C ASP A 84 -39.14 18.71 -13.05
N LEU A 85 -38.39 19.51 -13.81
CA LEU A 85 -37.21 20.21 -13.28
C LEU A 85 -37.58 21.12 -12.08
N PRO A 86 -36.71 21.23 -11.06
CA PRO A 86 -36.92 22.10 -9.90
C PRO A 86 -37.34 23.52 -10.27
N GLU A 87 -36.80 24.09 -11.34
CA GLU A 87 -37.13 25.44 -11.81
C GLU A 87 -38.58 25.56 -12.29
N LYS A 88 -39.08 24.51 -12.95
CA LYS A 88 -40.45 24.48 -13.46
C LYS A 88 -41.44 24.23 -12.32
N ARG A 89 -41.09 23.38 -11.35
CA ARG A 89 -41.85 23.23 -10.09
C ARG A 89 -41.90 24.53 -9.30
N PHE A 90 -40.78 25.23 -9.20
CA PHE A 90 -40.67 26.54 -8.55
C PHE A 90 -41.57 27.58 -9.23
N LEU A 91 -41.55 27.66 -10.56
CA LEU A 91 -42.40 28.59 -11.31
C LEU A 91 -43.90 28.23 -11.21
N LYS A 92 -44.27 26.94 -11.24
CA LYS A 92 -45.66 26.47 -11.05
C LYS A 92 -46.22 26.81 -9.66
N ALA A 93 -45.38 26.84 -8.64
CA ALA A 93 -45.78 27.15 -7.27
C ALA A 93 -46.07 28.65 -7.03
N ILE A 94 -45.66 29.53 -7.96
CA ILE A 94 -45.90 30.98 -7.87
C ILE A 94 -47.32 31.29 -8.38
N ASN A 95 -48.20 31.69 -7.47
CA ASN A 95 -49.50 32.28 -7.81
C ASN A 95 -49.57 33.71 -7.25
N GLY A 96 -49.33 34.71 -8.11
CA GLY A 96 -49.22 36.12 -7.71
C GLY A 96 -47.88 36.44 -7.03
N ILE A 97 -47.95 37.14 -5.89
CA ILE A 97 -46.78 37.49 -5.06
C ILE A 97 -46.75 36.56 -3.84
N ILE A 98 -45.74 35.70 -3.74
CA ILE A 98 -45.67 34.66 -2.71
C ILE A 98 -44.30 34.66 -2.03
N SER A 99 -44.22 34.26 -0.75
CA SER A 99 -42.95 34.13 -0.02
C SER A 99 -42.21 32.86 -0.40
N VAL A 100 -40.87 32.87 -0.26
CA VAL A 100 -40.00 31.71 -0.56
C VAL A 100 -40.39 30.48 0.25
N ASP A 101 -40.77 30.64 1.52
CA ASP A 101 -41.18 29.51 2.38
C ASP A 101 -42.44 28.81 1.89
N LYS A 102 -43.42 29.57 1.40
CA LYS A 102 -44.65 28.99 0.82
C LYS A 102 -44.39 28.33 -0.54
N ILE A 103 -43.39 28.79 -1.30
CA ILE A 103 -42.94 28.12 -2.53
C ILE A 103 -42.27 26.79 -2.19
N LYS A 104 -41.46 26.74 -1.13
CA LYS A 104 -40.80 25.52 -0.66
C LYS A 104 -41.79 24.40 -0.40
N GLU A 105 -42.85 24.69 0.36
CA GLU A 105 -43.89 23.73 0.71
C GLU A 105 -44.69 23.28 -0.52
N LYS A 106 -45.09 24.22 -1.40
CA LYS A 106 -45.89 23.90 -2.59
C LYS A 106 -45.12 23.15 -3.68
N ALA A 107 -43.83 23.44 -3.84
CA ALA A 107 -43.00 22.84 -4.90
C ALA A 107 -42.32 21.54 -4.46
N GLY A 108 -42.35 21.21 -3.15
CA GLY A 108 -41.67 20.03 -2.59
C GLY A 108 -40.17 20.06 -2.85
N LEU A 109 -39.53 21.21 -2.63
CA LEU A 109 -38.10 21.44 -2.89
C LEU A 109 -37.30 21.48 -1.60
N GLU A 110 -36.09 20.93 -1.64
CA GLU A 110 -35.15 21.05 -0.52
C GLU A 110 -34.54 22.46 -0.45
N LYS A 111 -33.96 22.82 0.71
CA LYS A 111 -33.39 24.15 0.96
C LYS A 111 -32.29 24.51 -0.05
N ASP A 112 -31.48 23.52 -0.44
CA ASP A 112 -30.39 23.69 -1.40
C ASP A 112 -30.90 23.85 -2.83
N GLU A 113 -31.96 23.12 -3.22
CA GLU A 113 -32.59 23.25 -4.53
C GLU A 113 -33.19 24.64 -4.74
N ILE A 114 -33.79 25.22 -3.69
CA ILE A 114 -34.36 26.58 -3.74
C ILE A 114 -33.31 27.64 -4.01
N ASN A 115 -32.18 27.58 -3.31
CA ASN A 115 -31.10 28.55 -3.51
C ASN A 115 -30.56 28.51 -4.94
N VAL A 116 -30.43 27.31 -5.51
CA VAL A 116 -30.03 27.10 -6.90
C VAL A 116 -31.08 27.64 -7.87
N CYS A 117 -32.37 27.36 -7.64
CA CYS A 117 -33.48 27.89 -8.45
C CYS A 117 -33.53 29.43 -8.43
N LEU A 118 -33.37 30.07 -7.27
CA LEU A 118 -33.36 31.53 -7.14
C LEU A 118 -32.25 32.16 -7.98
N GLY A 119 -31.03 31.62 -7.90
CA GLY A 119 -29.88 32.12 -8.66
C GLY A 119 -29.99 31.92 -10.17
N LEU A 120 -30.63 30.84 -10.62
CA LEU A 120 -30.84 30.54 -12.04
C LEU A 120 -31.99 31.35 -12.64
N LEU A 121 -33.14 31.35 -11.98
CA LEU A 121 -34.33 32.05 -12.45
C LEU A 121 -34.12 33.57 -12.44
N ARG A 122 -33.34 34.11 -11.49
CA ARG A 122 -32.94 35.53 -11.50
C ARG A 122 -32.03 35.84 -12.70
N ARG A 123 -31.03 35.00 -13.00
CA ARG A 123 -30.16 35.18 -14.17
C ARG A 123 -30.91 35.09 -15.50
N LYS A 124 -31.92 34.22 -15.59
CA LYS A 124 -32.80 34.10 -16.77
C LYS A 124 -33.91 35.17 -16.81
N ALA A 125 -33.90 36.15 -15.89
CA ALA A 125 -34.92 37.19 -15.74
C ALA A 125 -36.36 36.64 -15.65
N ALA A 126 -36.52 35.43 -15.10
CA ALA A 126 -37.78 34.69 -15.02
C ALA A 126 -38.59 35.02 -13.75
N ILE A 127 -37.93 35.58 -12.73
CA ILE A 127 -38.52 35.98 -11.45
C ILE A 127 -37.99 37.36 -11.03
N GLU A 128 -38.82 38.09 -10.30
CA GLU A 128 -38.50 39.37 -9.66
C GLU A 128 -38.61 39.23 -8.14
N ILE A 129 -37.60 39.71 -7.41
CA ILE A 129 -37.54 39.64 -5.94
C ILE A 129 -37.95 41.00 -5.37
N ILE A 130 -39.06 41.01 -4.66
CA ILE A 130 -39.65 42.18 -4.01
C ILE A 130 -39.17 42.23 -2.54
N PRO A 131 -39.02 43.42 -1.93
CA PRO A 131 -38.66 43.58 -0.51
C PRO A 131 -39.49 42.66 0.41
N GLY A 132 -38.82 41.97 1.33
CA GLY A 132 -39.42 40.96 2.21
C GLY A 132 -39.39 39.52 1.65
N MET A 133 -38.44 39.20 0.74
CA MET A 133 -38.27 37.87 0.14
C MET A 133 -39.55 37.32 -0.52
N LYS A 134 -40.32 38.22 -1.16
CA LYS A 134 -41.49 37.86 -1.96
C LYS A 134 -41.09 37.77 -3.43
N ILE A 135 -41.63 36.78 -4.14
CA ILE A 135 -41.25 36.48 -5.52
C ILE A 135 -42.46 36.67 -6.42
N LYS A 136 -42.23 37.33 -7.56
CA LYS A 136 -43.19 37.53 -8.64
C LYS A 136 -42.65 36.91 -9.93
N ILE A 137 -43.49 36.23 -10.69
CA ILE A 137 -43.14 35.70 -12.01
C ILE A 137 -43.17 36.80 -13.07
N THR A 138 -42.14 36.87 -13.93
CA THR A 138 -42.09 37.79 -15.07
C THR A 138 -42.69 37.14 -16.32
N ASP A 139 -42.87 37.90 -17.40
CA ASP A 139 -43.36 37.34 -18.67
C ASP A 139 -42.39 36.31 -19.28
N ASN A 140 -41.08 36.43 -19.02
CA ASN A 140 -40.10 35.41 -19.38
C ASN A 140 -40.27 34.13 -18.55
N GLY A 141 -40.63 34.24 -17.28
CA GLY A 141 -40.98 33.08 -16.44
C GLY A 141 -42.24 32.35 -16.95
N LYS A 142 -43.25 33.10 -17.42
CA LYS A 142 -44.43 32.52 -18.05
C LYS A 142 -44.11 31.79 -19.37
N LYS A 143 -43.19 32.31 -20.18
CA LYS A 143 -42.72 31.63 -21.40
C LYS A 143 -42.00 30.32 -21.11
N LEU A 144 -41.19 30.27 -20.05
CA LEU A 144 -40.50 29.05 -19.57
C LEU A 144 -41.46 27.95 -19.07
N LEU A 145 -42.67 28.32 -18.65
CA LEU A 145 -43.71 27.34 -18.29
C LEU A 145 -44.38 26.71 -19.52
N GLN A 146 -44.45 27.43 -20.64
CA GLN A 146 -45.15 27.00 -21.85
C GLN A 146 -44.29 26.15 -22.81
N LYS A 147 -42.95 26.32 -22.79
CA LYS A 147 -42.03 25.56 -23.67
C LYS A 147 -41.00 24.78 -22.84
N PRO A 148 -40.76 23.49 -23.14
CA PRO A 148 -39.70 22.72 -22.48
C PRO A 148 -38.33 23.31 -22.85
N GLY A 149 -37.48 23.52 -21.84
CA GLY A 149 -36.12 24.01 -22.03
C GLY A 149 -35.20 22.97 -22.68
N PHE A 150 -34.04 23.40 -23.18
CA PHE A 150 -33.02 22.52 -23.74
C PHE A 150 -32.57 21.45 -22.73
N GLU A 151 -32.54 21.78 -21.45
CA GLU A 151 -32.21 20.87 -20.36
C GLU A 151 -33.26 19.75 -20.20
N GLU A 152 -34.55 20.07 -20.34
CA GLU A 152 -35.64 19.09 -20.23
C GLU A 152 -35.70 18.16 -21.45
N LEU A 153 -35.48 18.72 -22.65
CA LEU A 153 -35.38 17.95 -23.89
C LEU A 153 -34.18 17.01 -23.88
N PHE A 154 -33.03 17.48 -23.38
CA PHE A 154 -31.82 16.67 -23.26
C PHE A 154 -32.02 15.48 -22.32
N LEU A 155 -32.61 15.68 -21.13
CA LEU A 155 -32.88 14.58 -20.19
C LEU A 155 -33.81 13.50 -20.78
N LYS A 156 -34.77 13.87 -21.64
CA LYS A 156 -35.66 12.93 -22.33
C LYS A 156 -34.95 12.11 -23.43
N GLN A 157 -33.87 12.63 -23.99
CA GLN A 157 -33.11 11.99 -25.07
C GLN A 157 -31.99 11.07 -24.56
N LEU A 158 -31.68 11.08 -23.26
CA LEU A 158 -30.67 10.20 -22.68
C LEU A 158 -31.13 8.72 -22.71
N PRO A 159 -30.22 7.75 -22.93
CA PRO A 159 -28.75 7.90 -22.98
C PRO A 159 -28.17 8.28 -24.35
N LEU A 160 -27.12 9.11 -24.35
CA LEU A 160 -26.41 9.58 -25.55
C LEU A 160 -24.87 9.48 -25.40
N GLU A 161 -24.16 9.34 -26.51
CA GLU A 161 -22.68 9.36 -26.54
C GLU A 161 -22.15 10.79 -26.54
N SER A 162 -21.12 11.09 -25.72
CA SER A 162 -20.62 12.45 -25.53
C SER A 162 -20.00 13.06 -26.79
N LYS A 163 -19.45 12.24 -27.69
CA LYS A 163 -18.84 12.69 -28.96
C LYS A 163 -19.87 13.21 -29.98
N ASN A 164 -21.10 12.67 -29.98
CA ASN A 164 -22.11 12.92 -31.02
C ASN A 164 -23.17 13.94 -30.63
N LEU A 165 -22.89 14.79 -29.63
CA LEU A 165 -23.83 15.80 -29.15
C LEU A 165 -23.94 17.01 -30.11
N THR A 166 -25.16 17.45 -30.42
CA THR A 166 -25.42 18.72 -31.11
C THR A 166 -25.01 19.92 -30.24
N GLN A 167 -24.93 21.12 -30.83
CA GLN A 167 -24.53 22.33 -30.06
C GLN A 167 -25.50 22.62 -28.90
N GLU A 168 -26.80 22.42 -29.10
CA GLU A 168 -27.82 22.61 -28.05
C GLU A 168 -27.66 21.56 -26.93
N GLN A 169 -27.37 20.31 -27.29
CA GLN A 169 -27.16 19.24 -26.34
C GLN A 169 -25.87 19.43 -25.53
N LYS A 170 -24.80 19.97 -26.14
CA LYS A 170 -23.56 20.32 -25.43
C LYS A 170 -23.80 21.42 -24.40
N TYR A 171 -24.61 22.42 -24.73
CA TYR A 171 -24.99 23.47 -23.78
C TYR A 171 -25.77 22.87 -22.59
N ALA A 172 -26.79 22.06 -22.86
CA ALA A 172 -27.57 21.39 -21.82
C ALA A 172 -26.71 20.47 -20.94
N PHE A 173 -25.80 19.69 -21.55
CA PHE A 173 -24.86 18.82 -20.84
C PHE A 173 -23.97 19.61 -19.87
N ASN A 174 -23.36 20.71 -20.31
CA ASN A 174 -22.47 21.52 -19.48
C ASN A 174 -23.20 22.17 -18.30
N GLU A 175 -24.44 22.60 -18.47
CA GLU A 175 -25.25 23.15 -17.38
C GLU A 175 -25.73 22.08 -16.40
N LEU A 176 -26.10 20.89 -16.88
CA LEU A 176 -26.56 19.79 -16.02
C LEU A 176 -25.38 19.10 -15.31
N LYS A 177 -24.18 19.09 -15.90
CA LYS A 177 -22.95 18.55 -15.28
C LYS A 177 -22.54 19.31 -14.02
N LYS A 178 -22.78 20.62 -13.98
CA LYS A 178 -22.49 21.47 -12.80
C LYS A 178 -23.38 21.11 -11.60
N ARG A 179 -24.47 20.39 -11.83
CA ARG A 179 -25.48 20.09 -10.81
C ARG A 179 -25.32 18.65 -10.32
N LYS A 180 -25.39 18.49 -8.99
CA LYS A 180 -25.13 17.20 -8.34
C LYS A 180 -26.21 16.17 -8.70
N GLY A 181 -25.79 15.03 -9.23
CA GLY A 181 -26.62 13.83 -9.38
C GLY A 181 -27.67 13.86 -10.50
N ILE A 182 -27.63 14.83 -11.42
CA ILE A 182 -28.59 14.90 -12.53
C ILE A 182 -28.18 14.00 -13.69
N ILE A 183 -26.94 14.12 -14.13
CA ILE A 183 -26.36 13.28 -15.18
C ILE A 183 -25.22 12.47 -14.60
N LYS A 184 -25.08 11.24 -15.10
CA LYS A 184 -23.96 10.36 -14.78
C LYS A 184 -23.22 10.08 -16.08
N THR A 185 -21.90 10.14 -16.03
CA THR A 185 -21.07 9.83 -17.18
C THR A 185 -20.39 8.50 -16.93
N ASP A 186 -20.75 7.50 -17.72
CA ASP A 186 -20.23 6.15 -17.63
C ASP A 186 -19.29 5.88 -18.81
N ILE A 187 -18.09 5.39 -18.54
CA ILE A 187 -17.17 4.92 -19.58
C ILE A 187 -17.56 3.49 -19.91
N VAL A 188 -18.17 3.29 -21.08
CA VAL A 188 -18.54 1.98 -21.60
C VAL A 188 -17.47 1.53 -22.59
N THR A 189 -16.89 0.35 -22.37
CA THR A 189 -15.96 -0.25 -23.32
C THR A 189 -16.75 -1.02 -24.38
N GLU A 190 -16.78 -0.53 -25.60
CA GLU A 190 -17.27 -1.29 -26.75
C GLU A 190 -16.12 -2.17 -27.29
N ARG A 191 -16.45 -3.40 -27.63
CA ARG A 191 -15.48 -4.41 -28.07
C ARG A 191 -15.86 -4.86 -29.47
N ASN A 192 -15.04 -4.50 -30.44
CA ASN A 192 -15.19 -4.88 -31.83
C ASN A 192 -14.23 -6.05 -32.13
N ILE A 193 -14.75 -7.06 -32.81
CA ILE A 193 -14.03 -8.30 -33.07
C ILE A 193 -13.55 -8.33 -34.51
N GLU A 194 -12.26 -8.55 -34.70
CA GLU A 194 -11.64 -8.77 -36.00
C GLU A 194 -11.10 -10.20 -36.05
N LEU A 195 -11.46 -10.94 -37.11
CA LEU A 195 -11.07 -12.34 -37.28
C LEU A 195 -9.66 -12.41 -37.88
N ALA A 196 -8.83 -13.29 -37.34
CA ALA A 196 -7.50 -13.56 -37.86
C ALA A 196 -7.54 -14.63 -38.97
N GLY A 197 -6.43 -14.80 -39.70
CA GLY A 197 -6.32 -15.82 -40.76
C GLY A 197 -6.66 -17.25 -40.28
N LEU A 198 -6.21 -17.59 -39.05
CA LEU A 198 -6.45 -18.88 -38.41
C LEU A 198 -7.94 -19.25 -38.27
N TYR A 199 -8.84 -18.27 -38.20
CA TYR A 199 -10.28 -18.52 -38.16
C TYR A 199 -10.78 -19.23 -39.42
N ASN A 200 -10.34 -18.76 -40.60
CA ASN A 200 -10.78 -19.30 -41.88
C ASN A 200 -10.32 -20.75 -42.04
N ASP A 201 -9.11 -21.05 -41.58
CA ASP A 201 -8.53 -22.39 -41.66
C ASP A 201 -9.26 -23.38 -40.72
N LEU A 202 -9.63 -22.93 -39.51
CA LEU A 202 -10.44 -23.71 -38.57
C LEU A 202 -11.84 -24.05 -39.10
N ILE A 203 -12.50 -23.08 -39.75
CA ILE A 203 -13.85 -23.30 -40.32
C ILE A 203 -13.79 -24.23 -41.54
N LYS A 204 -12.76 -24.10 -42.40
CA LYS A 204 -12.55 -25.00 -43.54
C LYS A 204 -12.34 -26.45 -43.11
N ALA A 205 -11.68 -26.67 -41.97
CA ALA A 205 -11.37 -28.00 -41.46
C ALA A 205 -12.61 -28.83 -41.02
N LYS A 206 -13.81 -28.23 -40.89
CA LYS A 206 -15.09 -28.91 -40.55
C LYS A 206 -14.98 -29.95 -39.42
N ILE A 207 -14.29 -29.60 -38.34
CA ILE A 207 -13.97 -30.52 -37.25
C ILE A 207 -15.23 -30.82 -36.41
N SER A 208 -15.52 -32.11 -36.21
CA SER A 208 -16.65 -32.57 -35.38
C SER A 208 -16.24 -32.69 -33.92
N PHE A 209 -16.98 -32.04 -33.02
CA PHE A 209 -16.69 -32.03 -31.58
C PHE A 209 -17.61 -32.96 -30.75
N LYS A 210 -18.39 -33.85 -31.38
CA LYS A 210 -19.46 -34.63 -30.70
C LYS A 210 -18.96 -35.68 -29.69
N ASN A 211 -17.71 -36.12 -29.77
CA ASN A 211 -17.16 -37.22 -28.95
C ASN A 211 -15.98 -36.79 -28.05
N ILE A 212 -15.89 -35.51 -27.72
CA ILE A 212 -14.81 -34.98 -26.89
C ILE A 212 -15.29 -34.85 -25.43
N ILE A 213 -14.51 -35.38 -24.49
CA ILE A 213 -14.66 -35.15 -23.06
C ILE A 213 -13.76 -33.97 -22.66
N ASP A 214 -14.36 -32.92 -22.08
CA ASP A 214 -13.63 -31.72 -21.66
C ASP A 214 -13.02 -31.84 -20.26
N GLU A 215 -13.68 -32.56 -19.35
CA GLU A 215 -13.23 -32.82 -17.98
C GLU A 215 -13.62 -34.24 -17.55
N LEU A 216 -12.69 -34.94 -16.89
CA LEU A 216 -12.94 -36.28 -16.37
C LEU A 216 -13.66 -36.17 -15.01
N SER A 217 -14.87 -36.72 -14.91
CA SER A 217 -15.64 -36.73 -13.66
C SER A 217 -15.65 -38.13 -13.02
N PRO A 218 -15.88 -38.25 -11.70
CA PRO A 218 -16.01 -39.54 -11.03
C PRO A 218 -17.09 -40.45 -11.65
N ALA A 219 -18.18 -39.87 -12.18
CA ALA A 219 -19.23 -40.61 -12.86
C ALA A 219 -18.74 -41.25 -14.16
N ILE A 220 -18.00 -40.48 -14.98
CA ILE A 220 -17.39 -40.96 -16.23
C ILE A 220 -16.38 -42.07 -15.97
N ILE A 221 -15.63 -41.98 -14.87
CA ILE A 221 -14.68 -43.04 -14.48
C ILE A 221 -15.44 -44.33 -14.14
N LYS A 222 -16.53 -44.20 -13.38
CA LYS A 222 -17.33 -45.34 -12.91
C LYS A 222 -18.07 -46.05 -14.06
N ASP A 223 -18.59 -45.29 -15.03
CA ASP A 223 -19.34 -45.83 -16.17
C ASP A 223 -18.45 -46.28 -17.35
N SER A 224 -17.13 -46.05 -17.27
CA SER A 224 -16.16 -46.35 -18.34
C SER A 224 -16.48 -45.71 -19.70
N SER A 225 -17.34 -44.69 -19.75
CA SER A 225 -17.75 -44.00 -20.97
C SER A 225 -16.62 -43.20 -21.64
N TRP A 226 -15.50 -43.02 -20.95
CA TRP A 226 -14.29 -42.40 -21.48
C TRP A 226 -13.50 -43.26 -22.47
N ARG A 227 -13.63 -44.59 -22.43
CA ARG A 227 -12.79 -45.50 -23.23
C ARG A 227 -12.94 -45.31 -24.75
N ASN A 228 -14.12 -44.87 -25.20
CA ASN A 228 -14.46 -44.69 -26.62
C ASN A 228 -14.59 -43.22 -27.04
N LYS A 229 -14.11 -42.29 -26.20
CA LYS A 229 -14.18 -40.83 -26.45
C LYS A 229 -12.78 -40.24 -26.42
N SER A 230 -12.56 -39.15 -27.14
CA SER A 230 -11.31 -38.40 -27.09
C SER A 230 -11.37 -37.34 -25.99
N PHE A 231 -10.22 -36.93 -25.46
CA PHE A 231 -10.16 -35.83 -24.49
C PHE A 231 -9.82 -34.52 -25.19
N ARG A 232 -10.35 -33.41 -24.66
CA ARG A 232 -9.92 -32.08 -25.07
C ARG A 232 -8.42 -31.96 -24.77
N ARG A 233 -7.64 -31.51 -25.74
CA ARG A 233 -6.20 -31.36 -25.58
C ARG A 233 -5.92 -30.22 -24.59
N TYR A 234 -5.03 -30.46 -23.63
CA TYR A 234 -4.65 -29.46 -22.64
C TYR A 234 -3.72 -28.43 -23.27
N ASP A 235 -4.06 -27.15 -23.15
CA ASP A 235 -3.21 -26.06 -23.60
C ASP A 235 -2.24 -25.67 -22.49
N ILE A 236 -0.98 -26.11 -22.60
CA ILE A 236 0.08 -25.80 -21.63
C ILE A 236 0.59 -24.35 -21.72
N LYS A 237 0.20 -23.61 -22.76
CA LYS A 237 0.60 -22.21 -22.96
C LYS A 237 -0.43 -21.23 -22.41
N ILE A 238 -1.59 -21.72 -21.95
CA ILE A 238 -2.65 -20.86 -21.45
C ILE A 238 -2.20 -20.15 -20.17
N ASN A 239 -2.46 -18.84 -20.11
CA ASN A 239 -2.25 -18.10 -18.88
C ASN A 239 -3.33 -18.50 -17.87
N VAL A 240 -2.93 -19.14 -16.77
CA VAL A 240 -3.83 -19.54 -15.68
C VAL A 240 -3.71 -18.53 -14.53
N PRO A 241 -4.80 -18.27 -13.78
CA PRO A 241 -4.71 -17.45 -12.59
C PRO A 241 -3.69 -18.04 -11.61
N SER A 242 -2.76 -17.22 -11.12
CA SER A 242 -1.84 -17.63 -10.07
C SER A 242 -2.61 -17.79 -8.74
N ILE A 243 -2.49 -18.96 -8.11
CA ILE A 243 -3.00 -19.14 -6.75
C ILE A 243 -1.94 -18.61 -5.77
N SER A 244 -2.28 -17.56 -5.03
CA SER A 244 -1.43 -17.06 -3.95
C SER A 244 -1.92 -17.61 -2.62
N GLY A 245 -1.04 -18.29 -1.88
CA GLY A 245 -1.27 -18.63 -0.48
C GLY A 245 -1.10 -17.42 0.45
N GLY A 246 -1.28 -17.64 1.75
CA GLY A 246 -0.91 -16.67 2.77
C GLY A 246 0.60 -16.40 2.74
N ARG A 247 0.98 -15.13 2.82
CA ARG A 247 2.37 -14.67 2.80
C ARG A 247 2.69 -13.93 4.10
N ARG A 248 3.90 -14.13 4.62
CA ARG A 248 4.45 -13.28 5.69
C ARG A 248 5.01 -12.01 5.06
N HIS A 249 5.04 -10.94 5.83
CA HIS A 249 5.64 -9.70 5.39
C HIS A 249 7.16 -9.90 5.21
N PHE A 250 7.71 -9.53 4.06
CA PHE A 250 9.11 -9.79 3.71
C PHE A 250 10.12 -9.15 4.68
N VAL A 251 9.82 -7.98 5.24
CA VAL A 251 10.61 -7.37 6.33
C VAL A 251 10.58 -8.23 7.59
N ASN A 252 9.42 -8.79 7.97
CA ASN A 252 9.32 -9.66 9.13
C ASN A 252 10.09 -10.97 8.92
N GLU A 253 10.09 -11.52 7.69
CA GLU A 253 10.93 -12.67 7.36
C GLU A 253 12.41 -12.36 7.53
N ALA A 254 12.87 -11.18 7.09
CA ALA A 254 14.25 -10.74 7.27
C ALA A 254 14.60 -10.53 8.76
N VAL A 255 13.69 -9.94 9.55
CA VAL A 255 13.83 -9.80 11.02
C VAL A 255 14.03 -11.17 11.67
N GLU A 256 13.14 -12.13 11.37
CA GLU A 256 13.22 -13.47 11.94
C GLU A 256 14.52 -14.19 11.53
N TYR A 257 14.97 -14.01 10.29
CA TYR A 257 16.26 -14.53 9.84
C TYR A 257 17.43 -13.94 10.63
N ILE A 258 17.48 -12.62 10.81
CA ILE A 258 18.53 -11.94 11.58
C ILE A 258 18.52 -12.40 13.04
N LYS A 259 17.33 -12.55 13.64
CA LYS A 259 17.20 -13.10 14.99
C LYS A 259 17.78 -14.51 15.08
N LYS A 260 17.45 -15.36 14.11
CA LYS A 260 17.98 -16.72 14.02
C LYS A 260 19.51 -16.74 13.95
N VAL A 261 20.13 -15.87 13.15
CA VAL A 261 21.60 -15.76 13.05
C VAL A 261 22.23 -15.45 14.42
N TRP A 262 21.68 -14.49 15.17
CA TRP A 262 22.19 -14.17 16.51
C TRP A 262 21.99 -15.29 17.53
N LEU A 263 20.85 -15.99 17.47
CA LEU A 263 20.58 -17.17 18.30
C LEU A 263 21.60 -18.29 18.02
N GLU A 264 21.91 -18.55 16.74
CA GLU A 264 22.93 -19.53 16.34
C GLU A 264 24.35 -19.15 16.81
N MET A 265 24.63 -17.84 16.94
CA MET A 265 25.88 -17.32 17.50
C MET A 265 25.91 -17.35 19.03
N GLY A 266 24.88 -17.89 19.68
CA GLY A 266 24.80 -18.08 21.13
C GLY A 266 24.35 -16.84 21.91
N PHE A 267 23.71 -15.87 21.24
CA PHE A 267 23.16 -14.69 21.92
C PHE A 267 21.75 -14.96 22.44
N LYS A 268 21.42 -14.34 23.59
CA LYS A 268 20.08 -14.37 24.16
C LYS A 268 19.28 -13.13 23.77
N GLU A 269 18.03 -13.29 23.35
CA GLU A 269 17.19 -12.14 22.98
C GLU A 269 16.80 -11.31 24.22
N MET A 270 17.00 -9.99 24.16
CA MET A 270 16.51 -9.03 25.14
C MET A 270 15.27 -8.30 24.62
N GLN A 271 14.34 -8.02 25.52
CA GLN A 271 13.08 -7.33 25.22
C GLN A 271 12.86 -6.17 26.20
N GLY A 272 12.07 -5.19 25.78
CA GLY A 272 11.66 -4.10 26.65
C GLY A 272 10.72 -3.13 25.96
N PRO A 273 10.18 -2.17 26.72
CA PRO A 273 9.12 -1.29 26.25
C PRO A 273 9.62 -0.28 25.22
N LEU A 274 8.69 0.17 24.36
CA LEU A 274 8.92 1.27 23.41
C LEU A 274 8.95 2.63 24.13
N LEU A 275 8.20 2.75 25.23
CA LEU A 275 8.21 3.91 26.10
C LEU A 275 9.40 3.82 27.06
N GLN A 276 10.23 4.85 27.09
CA GLN A 276 11.39 4.93 27.97
C GLN A 276 11.43 6.28 28.69
N THR A 277 12.00 6.31 29.88
CA THR A 277 12.42 7.58 30.49
C THR A 277 13.71 8.05 29.82
N SER A 278 13.93 9.35 29.73
CA SER A 278 15.19 9.95 29.26
C SER A 278 16.40 9.43 30.04
N PHE A 279 16.20 9.04 31.32
CA PHE A 279 17.19 8.33 32.10
C PHE A 279 17.74 7.11 31.36
N TRP A 280 16.86 6.18 30.98
CA TRP A 280 17.28 4.96 30.30
C TRP A 280 17.65 5.21 28.84
N ASN A 281 16.96 6.15 28.19
CA ASN A 281 17.19 6.43 26.79
C ASN A 281 18.54 7.11 26.53
N PHE A 282 19.02 7.92 27.48
CA PHE A 282 20.21 8.74 27.25
C PHE A 282 21.17 8.80 28.45
N ASP A 283 20.68 9.07 29.67
CA ASP A 283 21.57 9.33 30.81
C ASP A 283 22.36 8.08 31.23
N ALA A 284 21.72 6.92 31.27
CA ALA A 284 22.34 5.63 31.56
C ALA A 284 23.41 5.25 30.53
N LEU A 285 23.31 5.80 29.32
CA LEU A 285 24.30 5.68 28.24
C LEU A 285 25.21 6.91 28.18
N PHE A 286 25.48 7.53 29.33
CA PHE A 286 26.46 8.62 29.47
C PHE A 286 26.35 9.78 28.45
N THR A 287 25.21 9.95 27.79
CA THR A 287 24.99 11.00 26.80
C THR A 287 24.75 12.30 27.57
N ALA A 288 25.37 13.43 27.25
CA ALA A 288 25.16 14.67 28.03
C ALA A 288 23.70 15.18 27.95
N GLN A 289 23.19 15.87 28.98
CA GLN A 289 21.79 16.35 29.03
C GLN A 289 21.47 17.48 28.03
N ASP A 290 22.49 18.19 27.55
CA ASP A 290 22.46 19.23 26.52
C ASP A 290 22.78 18.70 25.10
N HIS A 291 22.89 17.37 24.95
CA HIS A 291 23.20 16.76 23.66
C HIS A 291 22.08 17.00 22.62
N PRO A 292 22.40 17.42 21.38
CA PRO A 292 21.40 17.74 20.35
C PRO A 292 20.36 16.65 20.10
N ALA A 293 20.75 15.38 20.11
CA ALA A 293 19.82 14.25 19.95
C ALA A 293 18.68 14.20 21.00
N ARG A 294 18.77 14.96 22.11
CA ARG A 294 17.71 15.08 23.12
C ARG A 294 16.75 16.23 22.86
N GLU A 295 16.96 16.99 21.81
CA GLU A 295 16.08 18.09 21.42
C GLU A 295 14.77 17.56 20.82
N MET A 296 13.73 18.39 20.89
CA MET A 296 12.41 18.05 20.33
C MET A 296 12.46 17.82 18.81
N GLN A 297 13.48 18.35 18.14
CA GLN A 297 13.71 18.15 16.71
C GLN A 297 14.14 16.73 16.37
N ASP A 298 14.78 16.01 17.29
CA ASP A 298 15.33 14.66 17.04
C ASP A 298 14.56 13.55 17.78
N THR A 299 13.91 13.88 18.89
CA THR A 299 13.26 12.90 19.79
C THR A 299 11.77 13.15 19.99
N PHE A 300 10.98 12.08 19.88
CA PHE A 300 9.56 12.11 20.25
C PHE A 300 9.38 12.04 21.77
N PHE A 301 9.10 13.20 22.37
CA PHE A 301 8.65 13.29 23.76
C PHE A 301 7.18 12.94 23.91
N ILE A 302 6.83 12.33 25.03
CA ILE A 302 5.47 11.91 25.33
C ILE A 302 4.74 13.02 26.08
N LYS A 303 3.54 13.38 25.59
CA LYS A 303 2.69 14.37 26.26
C LYS A 303 1.96 13.78 27.47
N ASN A 304 1.53 12.52 27.40
CA ASN A 304 0.83 11.85 28.50
C ASN A 304 1.14 10.34 28.51
N PRO A 305 1.76 9.79 29.58
CA PRO A 305 2.32 10.51 30.73
C PRO A 305 3.62 11.25 30.38
N GLU A 306 3.74 12.53 30.73
CA GLU A 306 4.94 13.34 30.44
C GLU A 306 6.19 12.82 31.17
N LYS A 307 6.02 12.38 32.42
CA LYS A 307 7.10 11.90 33.28
C LYS A 307 6.89 10.44 33.67
N GLY A 308 7.97 9.68 33.69
CA GLY A 308 8.04 8.32 34.19
C GLY A 308 8.78 8.24 35.53
N LYS A 309 8.84 7.02 36.08
CA LYS A 309 9.53 6.74 37.34
C LYS A 309 11.01 6.45 37.06
N LEU A 310 11.89 7.10 37.81
CA LEU A 310 13.32 6.77 37.82
C LEU A 310 13.54 5.37 38.41
N PRO A 311 14.61 4.65 37.99
CA PRO A 311 14.93 3.35 38.56
C PRO A 311 15.44 3.47 40.00
N GLU A 312 15.93 2.37 40.56
CA GLU A 312 16.47 2.34 41.91
C GLU A 312 17.53 3.41 42.13
N LYS A 313 17.52 3.98 43.34
CA LYS A 313 18.36 5.12 43.73
C LYS A 313 19.85 4.87 43.46
N ARG A 314 20.33 3.62 43.61
CA ARG A 314 21.71 3.24 43.30
C ARG A 314 22.11 3.57 41.85
N PHE A 315 21.25 3.27 40.88
CA PHE A 315 21.53 3.56 39.47
C PHE A 315 21.48 5.06 39.20
N VAL A 316 20.49 5.76 39.78
CA VAL A 316 20.34 7.20 39.62
C VAL A 316 21.55 7.95 40.18
N ASP A 317 21.97 7.63 41.41
CA ASP A 317 23.13 8.25 42.04
C ASP A 317 24.43 7.90 41.31
N GLY A 318 24.58 6.66 40.85
CA GLY A 318 25.75 6.24 40.06
C GLY A 318 25.87 7.02 38.75
N VAL A 319 24.77 7.09 37.97
CA VAL A 319 24.72 7.83 36.70
C VAL A 319 24.91 9.32 36.93
N LYS A 320 24.22 9.91 37.92
CA LYS A 320 24.43 11.31 38.30
C LYS A 320 25.90 11.60 38.56
N ASN A 321 26.55 10.83 39.43
CA ASN A 321 27.96 11.04 39.74
C ASN A 321 28.85 10.85 38.51
N ALA A 322 28.57 9.87 37.65
CA ALA A 322 29.34 9.67 36.42
C ALA A 322 29.28 10.92 35.53
N HIS A 323 28.10 11.53 35.40
CA HIS A 323 27.93 12.77 34.62
C HIS A 323 28.57 13.99 35.30
N GLU A 324 28.41 14.17 36.60
CA GLU A 324 28.89 15.38 37.29
C GLU A 324 30.41 15.37 37.52
N ASN A 325 30.99 14.22 37.89
CA ASN A 325 32.39 14.12 38.34
C ASN A 325 33.12 12.85 37.88
N GLY A 326 32.54 12.07 36.96
CA GLY A 326 33.17 10.85 36.44
C GLY A 326 33.09 9.63 37.37
N PHE A 327 32.49 9.77 38.56
CA PHE A 327 32.31 8.67 39.51
C PHE A 327 33.66 8.01 39.90
N LYS A 328 33.74 6.66 39.85
CA LYS A 328 34.95 5.87 40.16
C LYS A 328 35.64 5.36 38.90
N THR A 329 35.53 6.09 37.80
CA THR A 329 36.01 5.65 36.48
C THR A 329 37.41 6.16 36.15
N GLY A 330 37.87 7.22 36.81
CA GLY A 330 39.05 7.99 36.40
C GLY A 330 38.75 9.10 35.40
N SER A 331 37.51 9.18 34.91
CA SER A 331 36.99 10.28 34.09
C SER A 331 36.73 11.53 34.93
N LEU A 332 36.67 12.69 34.26
CA LEU A 332 36.24 13.95 34.86
C LEU A 332 34.72 14.16 34.81
N GLY A 333 33.99 13.27 34.12
CA GLY A 333 32.59 13.46 33.79
C GLY A 333 32.38 14.61 32.80
N TRP A 334 31.11 15.01 32.62
CA TRP A 334 30.72 16.15 31.80
C TRP A 334 30.83 17.49 32.53
N ARG A 335 30.97 17.49 33.85
CA ARG A 335 31.17 18.69 34.69
C ARG A 335 30.03 19.72 34.62
N TYR A 336 28.80 19.24 34.42
CA TYR A 336 27.57 20.02 34.62
C TYR A 336 26.78 19.47 35.82
N LYS A 337 25.74 20.18 36.25
CA LYS A 337 24.83 19.71 37.31
C LYS A 337 23.71 18.87 36.72
N TRP A 338 23.64 17.59 37.07
CA TRP A 338 22.68 16.65 36.50
C TRP A 338 21.27 16.92 37.02
N ASN A 339 20.29 17.03 36.11
CA ASN A 339 18.91 17.35 36.45
C ASN A 339 18.01 16.10 36.43
N PRO A 340 17.43 15.68 37.58
CA PRO A 340 16.50 14.55 37.64
C PRO A 340 15.20 14.77 36.85
N GLU A 341 14.72 16.01 36.74
CA GLU A 341 13.48 16.32 36.03
C GLU A 341 13.60 16.02 34.52
N THR A 342 14.77 16.32 33.94
CA THR A 342 15.08 15.99 32.55
C THR A 342 15.11 14.48 32.34
N ALA A 343 15.69 13.74 33.29
CA ALA A 343 15.80 12.29 33.26
C ALA A 343 14.43 11.58 33.39
N MET A 344 13.47 12.21 34.06
CA MET A 344 12.11 11.69 34.24
C MET A 344 11.23 11.82 33.00
N LYS A 345 11.55 12.70 32.04
CA LYS A 345 10.74 12.88 30.83
C LYS A 345 10.61 11.56 30.07
N ASN A 346 9.41 11.24 29.61
CA ASN A 346 9.17 10.07 28.79
C ASN A 346 9.40 10.38 27.32
N VAL A 347 10.02 9.43 26.62
CA VAL A 347 10.32 9.47 25.19
C VAL A 347 9.92 8.14 24.54
N LEU A 348 9.62 8.18 23.25
CA LEU A 348 9.70 6.96 22.46
C LEU A 348 11.17 6.59 22.28
N ARG A 349 11.47 5.30 22.47
CA ARG A 349 12.83 4.78 22.40
C ARG A 349 13.50 5.14 21.07
N THR A 350 14.63 5.86 21.12
CA THR A 350 15.32 6.36 19.91
C THR A 350 16.32 5.36 19.32
N HIS A 351 16.79 4.42 20.13
CA HIS A 351 17.70 3.33 19.74
C HIS A 351 17.53 2.12 20.69
N THR A 352 17.87 0.92 20.25
CA THR A 352 17.72 -0.30 21.05
C THR A 352 18.77 -0.46 22.14
N THR A 353 19.85 0.34 22.13
CA THR A 353 20.91 0.42 23.16
C THR A 353 20.37 0.68 24.57
N VAL A 354 19.16 1.22 24.68
CA VAL A 354 18.43 1.36 25.96
C VAL A 354 18.17 0.02 26.63
N LEU A 355 17.88 -1.00 25.82
CA LEU A 355 17.72 -2.37 26.31
C LEU A 355 19.06 -2.91 26.81
N SER A 356 20.16 -2.61 26.12
CA SER A 356 21.51 -2.95 26.56
C SER A 356 21.81 -2.38 27.96
N ALA A 357 21.53 -1.10 28.20
CA ALA A 357 21.71 -0.48 29.51
C ALA A 357 20.85 -1.14 30.61
N ARG A 358 19.57 -1.41 30.31
CA ARG A 358 18.67 -2.11 31.25
C ARG A 358 19.13 -3.53 31.54
N THR A 359 19.60 -4.26 30.53
CA THR A 359 20.12 -5.61 30.69
C THR A 359 21.36 -5.59 31.56
N ILE A 360 22.32 -4.69 31.31
CA ILE A 360 23.53 -4.54 32.14
C ILE A 360 23.14 -4.25 33.60
N ALA A 361 22.18 -3.35 33.83
CA ALA A 361 21.70 -3.04 35.18
C ALA A 361 21.04 -4.22 35.91
N SER A 362 20.57 -5.23 35.17
CA SER A 362 19.97 -6.45 35.74
C SER A 362 20.96 -7.59 35.98
N LEU A 363 22.18 -7.50 35.43
CA LEU A 363 23.20 -8.54 35.55
C LEU A 363 23.92 -8.46 36.89
N LYS A 364 24.40 -9.61 37.35
CA LYS A 364 25.33 -9.79 38.47
C LYS A 364 26.67 -10.27 37.93
N LYS A 365 27.70 -10.21 38.77
CA LYS A 365 29.05 -10.68 38.43
C LYS A 365 29.07 -12.17 38.04
N ASP A 366 28.26 -12.99 38.70
CA ASP A 366 28.20 -14.43 38.45
C ASP A 366 27.46 -14.78 37.14
N ASP A 367 26.78 -13.82 36.51
CA ASP A 367 26.12 -14.01 35.22
C ASP A 367 27.09 -13.89 34.02
N LEU A 368 28.36 -13.57 34.28
CA LEU A 368 29.37 -13.33 33.24
C LEU A 368 30.14 -14.61 32.88
N PRO A 369 30.46 -14.84 31.59
CA PRO A 369 30.22 -13.96 30.44
C PRO A 369 28.78 -14.05 29.90
N ALA A 370 28.28 -12.94 29.37
CA ALA A 370 26.91 -12.84 28.87
C ALA A 370 26.82 -12.21 27.48
N LYS A 371 25.92 -12.74 26.63
CA LYS A 371 25.71 -12.27 25.25
C LYS A 371 24.23 -12.02 25.01
N TYR A 372 23.87 -10.80 24.62
CA TYR A 372 22.48 -10.42 24.38
C TYR A 372 22.33 -9.72 23.04
N PHE A 373 21.16 -9.89 22.42
CA PHE A 373 20.81 -9.18 21.20
C PHE A 373 19.33 -8.79 21.20
N THR A 374 18.94 -7.84 20.37
CA THR A 374 17.54 -7.54 20.11
C THR A 374 17.38 -6.99 18.71
N VAL A 375 16.24 -7.28 18.10
CA VAL A 375 15.82 -6.64 16.85
C VAL A 375 14.53 -5.91 17.17
N GLY A 376 14.61 -4.58 17.25
CA GLY A 376 13.57 -3.79 17.89
C GLY A 376 13.29 -2.48 17.17
N LYS A 377 12.04 -2.03 17.27
CA LYS A 377 11.59 -0.75 16.72
C LYS A 377 12.12 0.43 17.54
N CYS A 378 12.50 1.48 16.84
CA CYS A 378 13.05 2.73 17.36
C CYS A 378 12.38 3.89 16.63
N PHE A 379 12.30 5.03 17.31
CA PHE A 379 11.59 6.19 16.79
C PHE A 379 12.48 7.43 16.88
N ARG A 380 12.60 8.14 15.77
CA ARG A 380 13.35 9.39 15.67
C ARG A 380 12.49 10.42 14.97
N ASN A 381 12.52 11.66 15.44
CA ASN A 381 11.75 12.75 14.84
C ASN A 381 12.43 13.26 13.55
N GLU A 382 12.77 12.34 12.66
CA GLU A 382 13.38 12.66 11.38
C GLU A 382 12.31 13.00 10.35
N THR A 383 12.65 13.90 9.42
CA THR A 383 11.76 14.21 8.31
C THR A 383 11.66 13.01 7.39
N VAL A 384 10.44 12.54 7.13
CA VAL A 384 10.22 11.38 6.27
C VAL A 384 10.61 11.71 4.84
N ASP A 385 11.57 10.96 4.31
CA ASP A 385 12.00 11.03 2.92
C ASP A 385 12.20 9.63 2.34
N TRP A 386 12.93 9.52 1.23
CA TRP A 386 13.19 8.26 0.54
C TRP A 386 14.25 7.38 1.24
N CYS A 387 15.05 7.97 2.14
CA CYS A 387 16.10 7.32 2.95
C CYS A 387 15.76 7.21 4.43
N HIS A 388 14.92 8.10 4.95
CA HIS A 388 14.66 8.28 6.38
C HIS A 388 13.19 8.07 6.71
N LEU A 389 12.96 7.30 7.77
CA LEU A 389 11.66 7.07 8.39
C LEU A 389 11.71 7.51 9.84
N PHE A 390 10.58 7.96 10.37
CA PHE A 390 10.45 8.23 11.80
C PHE A 390 10.45 6.95 12.65
N GLU A 391 10.24 5.79 12.03
CA GLU A 391 10.27 4.46 12.63
C GLU A 391 11.31 3.61 11.90
N LEU A 392 12.21 3.00 12.66
CA LEU A 392 13.24 2.09 12.13
C LEU A 392 13.42 0.88 13.06
N CYS A 393 13.98 -0.19 12.52
CA CYS A 393 14.28 -1.43 13.21
C CYS A 393 15.78 -1.58 13.37
N GLN A 394 16.25 -1.43 14.60
CA GLN A 394 17.65 -1.53 14.95
C GLN A 394 17.97 -2.91 15.50
N VAL A 395 19.05 -3.50 14.98
CA VAL A 395 19.65 -4.74 15.47
C VAL A 395 20.74 -4.38 16.44
N GLU A 396 20.53 -4.65 17.71
CA GLU A 396 21.49 -4.33 18.77
C GLU A 396 22.05 -5.62 19.36
N GLY A 397 23.32 -5.61 19.72
CA GLY A 397 23.95 -6.70 20.44
C GLY A 397 25.01 -6.22 21.42
N ILE A 398 25.14 -6.96 22.52
CA ILE A 398 26.17 -6.75 23.54
C ILE A 398 26.85 -8.06 23.94
N VAL A 399 28.13 -7.95 24.28
CA VAL A 399 28.92 -9.01 24.90
C VAL A 399 29.57 -8.43 26.15
N VAL A 400 29.19 -8.95 27.32
CA VAL A 400 29.69 -8.54 28.63
C VAL A 400 30.62 -9.63 29.13
N ASP A 401 31.93 -9.38 29.11
CA ASP A 401 32.95 -10.39 29.37
C ASP A 401 34.26 -9.74 29.82
N PRO A 402 34.91 -10.19 30.92
CA PRO A 402 36.22 -9.69 31.33
C PRO A 402 37.34 -9.90 30.31
N ASP A 403 37.23 -10.92 29.45
CA ASP A 403 38.32 -11.37 28.58
C ASP A 403 38.22 -10.85 27.13
N VAL A 404 37.23 -10.00 26.83
CA VAL A 404 37.03 -9.47 25.47
C VAL A 404 37.73 -8.14 25.23
N ASN A 405 38.14 -7.95 23.98
CA ASN A 405 38.76 -6.72 23.48
C ASN A 405 38.21 -6.36 22.09
N PHE A 406 38.74 -5.29 21.50
CA PHE A 406 38.30 -4.79 20.19
C PHE A 406 38.41 -5.82 19.06
N LYS A 407 39.37 -6.75 19.09
CA LYS A 407 39.47 -7.81 18.07
C LYS A 407 38.28 -8.75 18.11
N ASN A 408 37.75 -9.03 19.31
CA ASN A 408 36.54 -9.84 19.46
C ASN A 408 35.33 -9.11 18.84
N LEU A 409 35.22 -7.79 19.01
CA LEU A 409 34.14 -6.99 18.41
C LEU A 409 34.15 -7.13 16.87
N VAL A 410 35.33 -6.92 16.27
CA VAL A 410 35.52 -7.09 14.82
C VAL A 410 35.18 -8.52 14.39
N GLY A 411 35.57 -9.53 15.18
CA GLY A 411 35.26 -10.94 14.92
C GLY A 411 33.76 -11.23 14.90
N TYR A 412 33.01 -10.78 15.91
CA TYR A 412 31.56 -10.97 15.99
C TYR A 412 30.84 -10.32 14.80
N LEU A 413 31.17 -9.07 14.50
CA LEU A 413 30.55 -8.34 13.39
C LEU A 413 30.87 -8.97 12.04
N THR A 414 32.14 -9.37 11.84
CA THR A 414 32.56 -10.04 10.60
C THR A 414 31.82 -11.37 10.40
N GLU A 415 31.70 -12.18 11.46
CA GLU A 415 31.01 -13.47 11.40
C GLU A 415 29.50 -13.29 11.17
N PHE A 416 28.87 -12.32 11.84
CA PHE A 416 27.48 -11.98 11.64
C PHE A 416 27.19 -11.61 10.18
N TYR A 417 27.96 -10.69 9.61
CA TYR A 417 27.75 -10.26 8.23
C TYR A 417 28.07 -11.35 7.20
N LYS A 418 29.05 -12.22 7.46
CA LYS A 418 29.29 -13.42 6.64
C LYS A 418 28.07 -14.35 6.62
N LYS A 419 27.45 -14.61 7.77
CA LYS A 419 26.19 -15.39 7.86
C LYS A 419 25.00 -14.72 7.15
N LEU A 420 25.04 -13.40 6.96
CA LEU A 420 24.08 -12.66 6.13
C LEU A 420 24.47 -12.61 4.63
N GLY A 421 25.50 -13.34 4.22
CA GLY A 421 25.98 -13.41 2.84
C GLY A 421 26.78 -12.19 2.38
N TYR A 422 27.46 -11.49 3.30
CA TYR A 422 28.40 -10.41 2.98
C TYR A 422 29.84 -10.83 3.30
N ASP A 423 30.62 -11.13 2.25
CA ASP A 423 32.00 -11.61 2.40
C ASP A 423 33.02 -10.50 2.75
N LYS A 424 32.70 -9.26 2.39
CA LYS A 424 33.58 -8.09 2.54
C LYS A 424 32.99 -7.13 3.57
N VAL A 425 33.57 -7.14 4.75
CA VAL A 425 33.24 -6.27 5.89
C VAL A 425 34.43 -5.37 6.17
N ARG A 426 34.18 -4.08 6.40
CA ARG A 426 35.19 -3.09 6.76
C ARG A 426 34.77 -2.39 8.05
N ILE A 427 35.74 -2.20 8.93
CA ILE A 427 35.57 -1.45 10.18
C ILE A 427 36.39 -0.18 10.07
N ARG A 428 35.80 0.97 10.39
CA ARG A 428 36.50 2.27 10.37
C ARG A 428 36.18 3.06 11.65
N PRO A 429 37.08 3.96 12.10
CA PRO A 429 36.79 4.79 13.26
C PRO A 429 35.51 5.61 13.08
N GLY A 430 34.72 5.70 14.15
CA GLY A 430 33.53 6.53 14.25
C GLY A 430 33.46 7.20 15.63
N TYR A 431 32.41 7.95 15.91
CA TYR A 431 32.21 8.56 17.23
C TYR A 431 30.78 8.31 17.74
N PHE A 432 30.68 7.72 18.92
CA PHE A 432 29.42 7.59 19.65
C PHE A 432 29.65 7.96 21.14
N PRO A 433 28.74 8.72 21.78
CA PRO A 433 28.97 9.24 23.13
C PRO A 433 29.22 8.19 24.22
N TYR A 434 28.63 7.00 24.07
CA TYR A 434 28.67 5.92 25.06
C TYR A 434 29.70 4.83 24.78
N THR A 435 30.48 4.92 23.69
CA THR A 435 31.53 3.94 23.39
C THR A 435 32.91 4.57 23.30
N GLU A 436 33.90 3.86 23.81
CA GLU A 436 35.31 4.03 23.48
C GLU A 436 35.72 3.03 22.40
N MET A 437 36.79 3.35 21.67
CA MET A 437 37.17 2.63 20.44
C MET A 437 35.98 2.49 19.47
N SER A 438 35.22 3.59 19.35
CA SER A 438 34.03 3.68 18.50
C SER A 438 34.38 3.41 17.04
N ALA A 439 33.57 2.58 16.39
CA ALA A 439 33.79 2.18 15.01
C ALA A 439 32.48 1.99 14.25
N GLU A 440 32.48 2.36 12.97
CA GLU A 440 31.40 2.11 12.03
C GLU A 440 31.70 0.85 11.21
N VAL A 441 30.63 0.14 10.85
CA VAL A 441 30.69 -1.10 10.09
C VAL A 441 30.13 -0.90 8.71
N ASP A 442 30.95 -1.14 7.69
CA ASP A 442 30.56 -1.07 6.29
C ASP A 442 30.58 -2.47 5.66
N VAL A 443 29.65 -2.73 4.74
CA VAL A 443 29.69 -3.92 3.85
C VAL A 443 29.85 -3.49 2.40
N PHE A 444 30.51 -4.31 1.60
CA PHE A 444 30.66 -4.04 0.17
C PHE A 444 29.40 -4.46 -0.60
N HIS A 445 28.82 -3.54 -1.37
CA HIS A 445 27.72 -3.84 -2.27
C HIS A 445 28.25 -4.41 -3.60
N PRO A 446 28.01 -5.68 -3.94
CA PRO A 446 28.62 -6.30 -5.13
C PRO A 446 28.12 -5.69 -6.46
N VAL A 447 26.83 -5.34 -6.54
CA VAL A 447 26.24 -4.74 -7.74
C VAL A 447 26.66 -3.28 -7.94
N ARG A 448 26.53 -2.43 -6.91
CA ARG A 448 26.89 -1.00 -6.97
C ARG A 448 28.40 -0.73 -6.87
N LYS A 449 29.18 -1.73 -6.45
CA LYS A 449 30.63 -1.66 -6.26
C LYS A 449 31.07 -0.56 -5.27
N GLU A 450 30.28 -0.33 -4.23
CA GLU A 450 30.52 0.70 -3.21
C GLU A 450 30.46 0.11 -1.79
N TRP A 451 31.02 0.84 -0.82
CA TRP A 451 30.90 0.50 0.59
C TRP A 451 29.66 1.17 1.18
N VAL A 452 28.83 0.39 1.86
CA VAL A 452 27.60 0.87 2.50
C VAL A 452 27.73 0.70 4.00
N GLU A 453 27.61 1.80 4.73
CA GLU A 453 27.57 1.83 6.19
C GLU A 453 26.26 1.21 6.69
N LEU A 454 26.38 0.24 7.59
CA LEU A 454 25.25 -0.49 8.19
C LEU A 454 25.11 -0.27 9.70
N GLY A 455 25.97 0.52 10.33
CA GLY A 455 25.74 1.00 11.70
C GLY A 455 27.00 1.17 12.52
N GLY A 456 26.78 1.49 13.79
CA GLY A 456 27.80 1.81 14.78
C GLY A 456 28.12 0.65 15.71
N SER A 457 29.33 0.66 16.24
CA SER A 457 29.85 -0.32 17.19
C SER A 457 30.94 0.28 18.07
N GLY A 458 31.28 -0.40 19.16
CA GLY A 458 32.38 -0.01 20.02
C GLY A 458 32.40 -0.80 21.32
N ILE A 459 33.21 -0.33 22.27
CA ILE A 459 33.23 -0.86 23.64
C ILE A 459 32.57 0.19 24.53
N PHE A 460 31.56 -0.16 25.33
CA PHE A 460 30.94 0.83 26.21
C PHE A 460 31.96 1.43 27.16
N ARG A 461 31.87 2.74 27.33
CA ARG A 461 32.77 3.47 28.21
C ARG A 461 32.57 3.02 29.67
N PRO A 462 33.61 3.11 30.52
CA PRO A 462 33.49 2.80 31.94
C PRO A 462 32.40 3.60 32.67
N GLU A 463 32.10 4.83 32.23
CA GLU A 463 31.04 5.69 32.79
C GLU A 463 29.62 5.15 32.53
N VAL A 464 29.45 4.21 31.60
CA VAL A 464 28.20 3.47 31.39
C VAL A 464 28.18 2.21 32.25
N VAL A 465 29.25 1.41 32.19
CA VAL A 465 29.26 0.07 32.79
C VAL A 465 29.35 0.13 34.32
N LYS A 466 30.26 0.92 34.89
CA LYS A 466 30.48 0.95 36.35
C LYS A 466 29.23 1.39 37.13
N PRO A 467 28.47 2.43 36.73
CA PRO A 467 27.24 2.80 37.44
C PRO A 467 26.14 1.75 37.38
N LEU A 468 26.03 1.01 36.26
CA LEU A 468 24.96 0.06 36.03
C LEU A 468 25.29 -1.34 36.60
N LEU A 469 26.49 -1.84 36.36
CA LEU A 469 26.91 -3.18 36.81
C LEU A 469 27.60 -3.17 38.18
N GLY A 470 28.16 -2.03 38.58
CA GLY A 470 28.92 -1.88 39.83
C GLY A 470 30.38 -2.34 39.76
N ILE A 471 30.81 -2.91 38.63
CA ILE A 471 32.18 -3.35 38.37
C ILE A 471 32.63 -2.83 36.99
N GLU A 472 33.94 -2.81 36.77
CA GLU A 472 34.54 -2.51 35.47
C GLU A 472 34.71 -3.80 34.69
N VAL A 473 34.00 -3.94 33.59
CA VAL A 473 34.10 -5.08 32.66
C VAL A 473 33.92 -4.54 31.23
N PRO A 474 34.74 -4.96 30.26
CA PRO A 474 34.52 -4.62 28.86
C PRO A 474 33.13 -5.07 28.38
N VAL A 475 32.41 -4.16 27.73
CA VAL A 475 31.14 -4.47 27.07
C VAL A 475 31.25 -4.10 25.61
N LEU A 476 31.39 -5.11 24.75
CA LEU A 476 31.30 -4.89 23.31
C LEU A 476 29.84 -4.59 22.97
N ALA A 477 29.59 -3.60 22.12
CA ALA A 477 28.25 -3.22 21.71
C ALA A 477 28.20 -2.83 20.22
N TRP A 478 27.04 -3.04 19.61
CA TRP A 478 26.74 -2.55 18.27
C TRP A 478 25.25 -2.26 18.10
N GLY A 479 24.95 -1.32 17.21
CA GLY A 479 23.62 -0.95 16.77
C GLY A 479 23.61 -0.83 15.25
N LEU A 480 23.03 -1.82 14.59
CA LEU A 480 23.06 -1.99 13.14
C LEU A 480 21.69 -1.65 12.56
N GLY A 481 21.68 -0.88 11.48
CA GLY A 481 20.50 -0.61 10.67
C GLY A 481 20.17 -1.80 9.78
N MET A 482 18.92 -2.26 9.85
CA MET A 482 18.48 -3.43 9.09
C MET A 482 17.89 -3.06 7.73
N GLU A 483 17.22 -1.91 7.65
CA GLU A 483 16.49 -1.47 6.46
C GLU A 483 17.38 -1.35 5.24
N ARG A 484 18.59 -0.80 5.40
CA ARG A 484 19.55 -0.69 4.29
C ARG A 484 19.89 -2.07 3.72
N ALA A 485 20.14 -3.05 4.60
CA ALA A 485 20.44 -4.42 4.18
C ALA A 485 19.22 -5.09 3.49
N ILE A 486 18.00 -4.82 3.96
CA ILE A 486 16.77 -5.34 3.36
C ILE A 486 16.51 -4.69 1.99
N SER A 487 16.59 -3.37 1.91
CA SER A 487 16.40 -2.62 0.68
C SER A 487 17.39 -3.03 -0.40
N MET A 488 18.65 -3.27 -0.03
CA MET A 488 19.68 -3.79 -0.93
C MET A 488 19.33 -5.18 -1.47
N TYR A 489 18.85 -6.09 -0.63
CA TYR A 489 18.49 -7.45 -1.06
C TYR A 489 17.29 -7.48 -2.01
N TYR A 490 16.25 -6.68 -1.72
CA TYR A 490 15.03 -6.62 -2.53
C TYR A 490 15.09 -5.60 -3.68
N ASN A 491 16.22 -4.91 -3.86
CA ASN A 491 16.39 -3.84 -4.84
C ASN A 491 15.32 -2.73 -4.71
N ILE A 492 15.05 -2.34 -3.47
CA ILE A 492 14.10 -1.28 -3.12
C ILE A 492 14.88 0.03 -3.01
N ASN A 493 14.46 1.04 -3.77
CA ASN A 493 15.13 2.34 -3.81
C ASN A 493 14.54 3.35 -2.80
N ASP A 494 13.31 3.12 -2.35
CA ASP A 494 12.61 3.98 -1.40
C ASP A 494 12.29 3.18 -0.14
N ILE A 495 12.86 3.57 1.00
CA ILE A 495 12.70 2.85 2.26
C ILE A 495 11.22 2.76 2.70
N ARG A 496 10.36 3.68 2.24
CA ARG A 496 8.92 3.67 2.55
C ARG A 496 8.21 2.46 1.95
N ASP A 497 8.72 1.94 0.84
CA ASP A 497 8.20 0.72 0.22
C ASP A 497 8.50 -0.55 1.03
N LEU A 498 9.34 -0.47 2.08
CA LEU A 498 9.51 -1.56 3.05
C LEU A 498 8.26 -1.75 3.91
N TYR A 499 7.50 -0.69 4.18
CA TYR A 499 6.40 -0.71 5.16
C TYR A 499 5.05 -0.34 4.54
N ARG A 500 4.99 -0.20 3.21
CA ARG A 500 3.76 0.07 2.48
C ARG A 500 2.88 -1.16 2.45
N ASN A 501 1.57 -0.98 2.69
CA ASN A 501 0.57 -2.06 2.61
C ASN A 501 0.21 -2.42 1.16
N ASP A 502 1.21 -2.79 0.36
CA ASP A 502 1.04 -3.21 -1.03
C ASP A 502 0.89 -4.73 -1.13
N LEU A 503 -0.36 -5.19 -1.30
CA LEU A 503 -0.67 -6.61 -1.42
C LEU A 503 -0.08 -7.26 -2.68
N LYS A 504 0.17 -6.50 -3.74
CA LYS A 504 0.79 -7.02 -4.96
C LYS A 504 2.26 -7.30 -4.68
N GLN A 505 2.96 -6.32 -4.10
CA GLN A 505 4.35 -6.46 -3.65
C GLN A 505 4.51 -7.67 -2.73
N LEU A 506 3.64 -7.82 -1.72
CA LEU A 506 3.66 -8.95 -0.79
C LEU A 506 3.49 -10.32 -1.48
N ARG A 507 2.69 -10.40 -2.56
CA ARG A 507 2.45 -11.64 -3.30
C ARG A 507 3.59 -12.01 -4.24
N GLU A 508 4.22 -11.00 -4.82
CA GLU A 508 5.26 -11.14 -5.85
C GLU A 508 6.68 -11.19 -5.27
N MET A 509 6.90 -10.63 -4.08
CA MET A 509 8.20 -10.66 -3.44
C MET A 509 8.66 -12.07 -3.12
N LYS A 510 9.94 -12.31 -3.38
CA LYS A 510 10.61 -13.56 -3.03
C LYS A 510 10.78 -13.64 -1.51
N ALA A 511 10.82 -14.86 -1.00
CA ALA A 511 11.16 -15.08 0.40
C ALA A 511 12.59 -14.59 0.70
N TRP A 512 12.84 -14.22 1.95
CA TRP A 512 14.20 -13.93 2.39
C TRP A 512 15.00 -15.24 2.44
N LEU A 513 15.84 -15.47 1.44
CA LEU A 513 16.66 -16.66 1.27
C LEU A 513 18.10 -16.20 1.04
N LYS A 514 18.74 -15.75 2.12
CA LYS A 514 20.15 -15.40 2.12
C LYS A 514 20.95 -16.38 2.94
#